data_AF-A0A966XGF0-F1
#
_entry.id   AF-A0A966XGF0-F1
#
_cell.length_a   1.000
_cell.length_b   1.000
_cell.length_c   1.000
_cell.angle_alpha   90.00
_cell.angle_beta   90.00
_cell.angle_gamma   90.00
#
_symmetry.space_group_name_H-M   'P 1'
#
loop_
_entity.id
_entity.type
_entity.pdbx_description
1 polymer ?
#
loop_
_entity_poly.entity_id
_entity_poly.type
_entity_poly.pdbx_seq_one_letter_code
_entity_poly.pdbx_strand_id
1 'polypeptide(L)'
;VGADRVAANGDVANKIGTYMVAVLAARHGVPFYVACPCSTIDVNTPTGAGIVVEERSADEVTGFGDTRWAASGVLVRNPAFDVTPAELVSAIITERGVVHRPDSQSMLIHMRQD
;
A
#
# COMPACT_ATOMS: atom_id res chain seq x y z
N VAL A 1 6.17 -6.70 2.79
CA VAL A 1 4.75 -6.56 3.20
C VAL A 1 3.86 -7.18 2.14
N GLY A 2 2.55 -7.31 2.41
CA GLY A 2 1.55 -7.63 1.38
C GLY A 2 1.12 -6.39 0.59
N ALA A 3 0.07 -6.53 -0.22
CA ALA A 3 -0.63 -5.41 -0.84
C ALA A 3 -2.13 -5.70 -0.96
N ASP A 4 -2.96 -4.67 -0.83
CA ASP A 4 -4.39 -4.72 -1.12
C ASP A 4 -4.66 -4.34 -2.58
N ARG A 5 -3.88 -3.40 -3.14
CA ARG A 5 -3.89 -3.02 -4.56
C ARG A 5 -2.55 -2.45 -4.98
N VAL A 6 -2.11 -2.77 -6.20
CA VAL A 6 -0.93 -2.14 -6.82
C VAL A 6 -1.37 -1.42 -8.10
N ALA A 7 -1.06 -0.14 -8.24
CA ALA A 7 -1.33 0.63 -9.45
C ALA A 7 -0.39 0.26 -10.60
N ALA A 8 -0.72 0.67 -11.82
CA ALA A 8 0.05 0.34 -13.02
C ALA A 8 1.51 0.86 -13.00
N ASN A 9 1.80 1.93 -12.26
CA ASN A 9 3.15 2.44 -12.05
C ASN A 9 3.93 1.75 -10.92
N GLY A 10 3.31 0.82 -10.19
CA GLY A 10 3.89 0.15 -9.04
C GLY A 10 3.62 0.81 -7.69
N ASP A 11 2.83 1.89 -7.62
CA ASP A 11 2.39 2.44 -6.33
C ASP A 11 1.53 1.42 -5.59
N VAL A 12 1.75 1.27 -4.29
CA VAL A 12 1.17 0.18 -3.51
C VAL A 12 0.23 0.74 -2.46
N ALA A 13 -1.05 0.39 -2.55
CA ALA A 13 -1.99 0.54 -1.45
C ALA A 13 -1.94 -0.72 -0.56
N ASN A 14 -1.69 -0.51 0.72
CA ASN A 14 -1.69 -1.56 1.74
C ASN A 14 -2.13 -0.98 3.09
N LYS A 15 -2.31 -1.84 4.09
CA LYS A 15 -2.72 -1.45 5.46
C LYS A 15 -1.99 -0.17 5.95
N ILE A 16 -2.77 0.77 6.51
CA ILE A 16 -2.26 2.03 7.06
C ILE A 16 -1.02 1.81 7.95
N GLY A 17 0.00 2.62 7.74
CA GLY A 17 1.34 2.48 8.32
C GLY A 17 2.37 1.88 7.36
N THR A 18 1.98 1.30 6.23
CA THR A 18 2.92 0.70 5.28
C THR A 18 3.84 1.74 4.66
N TYR A 19 3.31 2.89 4.24
CA TYR A 19 4.08 4.01 3.73
C TYR A 19 5.13 4.49 4.75
N MET A 20 4.75 4.60 6.03
CA MET A 20 5.66 4.99 7.10
C MET A 20 6.84 4.01 7.21
N VAL A 21 6.58 2.71 7.17
CA VAL A 21 7.64 1.69 7.21
C VAL A 21 8.54 1.78 5.97
N ALA A 22 7.98 2.04 4.78
CA ALA A 22 8.75 2.22 3.56
C ALA A 22 9.69 3.43 3.61
N VAL A 23 9.22 4.57 4.14
CA VAL A 23 10.04 5.78 4.38
C VAL A 23 11.19 5.48 5.34
N LEU A 24 10.92 4.77 6.44
CA LEU A 24 11.95 4.38 7.41
C LEU A 24 12.96 3.42 6.78
N ALA A 25 12.50 2.43 6.01
CA ALA A 25 13.38 1.48 5.31
C ALA A 25 14.34 2.21 4.36
N ALA A 26 13.81 3.13 3.54
CA ALA A 26 14.62 3.97 2.65
C ALA A 26 15.64 4.82 3.43
N ARG A 27 15.23 5.45 4.54
CA ARG A 27 16.12 6.25 5.40
C ARG A 27 17.30 5.44 5.97
N HIS A 28 17.08 4.16 6.25
CA HIS A 28 18.07 3.26 6.84
C HIS A 28 18.78 2.35 5.83
N GLY A 29 18.52 2.51 4.53
CA GLY A 29 19.15 1.69 3.49
C GLY A 29 18.73 0.21 3.54
N VAL A 30 17.54 -0.07 4.06
CA VAL A 30 16.98 -1.43 4.13
C VAL A 30 16.07 -1.67 2.92
N PRO A 31 16.25 -2.76 2.15
CA PRO A 31 15.36 -3.06 1.03
C PRO A 31 13.91 -3.27 1.47
N PHE A 32 12.97 -2.64 0.76
CA PHE A 32 11.54 -2.75 1.04
C PHE A 32 10.85 -3.55 -0.06
N TYR A 33 10.33 -4.74 0.28
CA TYR A 33 9.69 -5.64 -0.67
C TYR A 33 8.17 -5.71 -0.46
N VAL A 34 7.45 -5.77 -1.58
CA VAL A 34 6.01 -5.98 -1.63
C VAL A 34 5.75 -7.32 -2.30
N ALA A 35 4.95 -8.17 -1.68
CA ALA A 35 4.56 -9.46 -2.24
C ALA A 35 3.04 -9.50 -2.46
N CYS A 36 2.62 -9.74 -3.69
CA CYS A 36 1.20 -9.83 -4.05
C CYS A 36 1.01 -10.68 -5.32
N PRO A 37 -0.15 -11.35 -5.48
CA PRO A 37 -0.46 -12.02 -6.74
C PRO A 37 -0.67 -11.00 -7.87
N CYS A 38 -0.52 -11.42 -9.13
CA CYS A 38 -0.76 -10.54 -10.28
C CYS A 38 -2.21 -10.03 -10.33
N SER A 39 -3.16 -10.75 -9.74
CA SER A 39 -4.57 -10.30 -9.60
C SER A 39 -4.76 -9.08 -8.71
N THR A 40 -3.78 -8.73 -7.87
CA THR A 40 -3.78 -7.50 -7.05
C THR A 40 -3.32 -6.27 -7.83
N ILE A 41 -2.73 -6.46 -9.02
CA ILE A 41 -2.24 -5.37 -9.86
C ILE A 41 -3.40 -4.84 -10.72
N ASP A 42 -3.78 -3.58 -10.47
CA ASP A 42 -4.80 -2.87 -11.21
C ASP A 42 -4.18 -2.05 -12.35
N VAL A 43 -4.08 -2.68 -13.53
CA VAL A 43 -3.51 -2.08 -14.74
C VAL A 43 -4.31 -0.88 -15.27
N ASN A 44 -5.55 -0.68 -14.80
CA ASN A 44 -6.41 0.43 -15.23
C ASN A 44 -6.24 1.68 -14.36
N THR A 45 -5.59 1.56 -13.20
CA THR A 45 -5.30 2.68 -12.30
C THR A 45 -3.85 3.13 -12.54
N PRO A 46 -3.60 4.27 -13.23
CA PRO A 46 -2.25 4.62 -13.68
C PRO A 46 -1.26 4.88 -12.55
N THR A 47 -1.73 5.47 -11.44
CA THR A 47 -0.92 5.85 -10.28
C THR A 47 -1.71 5.66 -9.00
N GLY A 48 -1.03 5.63 -7.85
CA GLY A 48 -1.64 5.52 -6.53
C GLY A 48 -2.62 6.65 -6.20
N ALA A 49 -2.54 7.80 -6.87
CA ALA A 49 -3.49 8.90 -6.71
C ALA A 49 -4.92 8.54 -7.17
N GLY A 50 -5.07 7.53 -8.03
CA GLY A 50 -6.38 7.01 -8.44
C GLY A 50 -7.01 6.04 -7.44
N ILE A 51 -6.29 5.63 -6.39
CA ILE A 51 -6.78 4.68 -5.39
C ILE A 51 -7.56 5.46 -4.32
N VAL A 52 -8.87 5.26 -4.27
CA VAL A 52 -9.73 5.81 -3.21
C VAL A 52 -9.51 5.02 -1.92
N VAL A 53 -9.02 5.71 -0.89
CA VAL A 53 -8.78 5.11 0.44
C VAL A 53 -10.08 5.09 1.23
N GLU A 54 -10.45 3.90 1.72
CA GLU A 54 -11.58 3.70 2.64
C GLU A 54 -11.31 4.42 3.98
N GLU A 55 -12.29 5.19 4.45
CA GLU A 55 -12.34 5.72 5.82
C GLU A 55 -13.28 4.84 6.65
N ARG A 56 -12.78 4.30 7.76
CA ARG A 56 -13.52 3.41 8.65
C ARG A 56 -14.12 4.18 9.83
N SER A 57 -14.99 3.51 10.59
CA SER A 57 -15.64 4.13 11.75
C SER A 57 -14.61 4.67 12.75
N ALA A 58 -14.89 5.85 13.30
CA ALA A 58 -14.12 6.44 14.39
C ALA A 58 -14.13 5.56 15.66
N ASP A 59 -15.16 4.73 15.83
CA ASP A 59 -15.28 3.82 16.98
C ASP A 59 -14.11 2.84 17.07
N GLU A 60 -13.52 2.44 15.94
CA GLU A 60 -12.36 1.53 15.91
C GLU A 60 -11.08 2.17 16.50
N VAL A 61 -11.05 3.51 16.60
CA VAL A 61 -9.91 4.27 17.13
C VAL A 61 -10.21 4.81 18.54
N THR A 62 -11.47 5.07 18.89
CA THR A 62 -11.83 5.67 20.18
C THR A 62 -12.00 4.66 21.32
N GLY A 63 -12.18 3.38 20.99
CA GLY A 63 -12.34 2.31 21.97
C GLY A 63 -12.51 0.92 21.37
N PHE A 64 -12.83 -0.05 22.23
CA PHE A 64 -13.20 -1.39 21.82
C PHE A 64 -14.15 -2.00 22.86
N GLY A 65 -15.23 -2.64 22.38
CA GLY A 65 -16.32 -3.09 23.25
C GLY A 65 -16.87 -1.93 24.09
N ASP A 66 -17.04 -2.16 25.39
CA ASP A 66 -17.54 -1.16 26.34
C ASP A 66 -16.45 -0.19 26.84
N THR A 67 -15.18 -0.40 26.46
CA THR A 67 -14.07 0.45 26.90
C THR A 67 -13.84 1.60 25.93
N ARG A 68 -13.66 2.82 26.45
CA ARG A 68 -13.30 4.02 25.68
C ARG A 68 -12.04 4.65 26.29
N TRP A 69 -11.02 4.84 25.47
CA TRP A 69 -9.75 5.49 25.86
C TRP A 69 -9.62 6.90 25.31
N ALA A 70 -10.31 7.20 24.20
CA ALA A 70 -10.36 8.56 23.67
C ALA A 70 -11.37 9.42 24.45
N ALA A 71 -11.06 10.72 24.56
CA ALA A 71 -11.98 11.68 25.17
C ALA A 71 -13.28 11.80 24.35
N SER A 72 -14.40 11.97 25.05
CA SER A 72 -15.71 12.14 24.41
C SER A 72 -15.74 13.38 23.49
N GLY A 73 -16.29 13.23 22.29
CA GLY A 73 -16.44 14.31 21.31
C GLY A 73 -15.20 14.60 20.46
N VAL A 74 -14.10 13.85 20.60
CA VAL A 74 -12.92 14.02 19.74
C VAL A 74 -13.22 13.63 18.28
N LEU A 75 -12.71 14.41 17.33
CA LEU A 75 -12.78 14.09 15.90
C LEU A 75 -11.64 13.13 15.52
N VAL A 76 -11.94 12.16 14.66
CA VAL A 76 -11.01 11.09 14.27
C VAL A 76 -10.87 11.02 12.75
N ARG A 77 -9.66 10.68 12.30
CA ARG A 77 -9.35 10.22 10.95
C ARG A 77 -8.97 8.74 11.05
N ASN A 78 -9.59 7.87 10.28
CA ASN A 78 -9.33 6.43 10.32
C ASN A 78 -9.24 5.83 8.91
N PRO A 79 -8.25 6.26 8.10
CA PRO A 79 -8.00 5.65 6.81
C PRO A 79 -7.55 4.20 6.99
N ALA A 80 -8.19 3.27 6.29
CA ALA A 80 -7.89 1.84 6.39
C ALA A 80 -6.56 1.43 5.75
N PHE A 81 -6.05 2.28 4.84
CA PHE A 81 -4.88 2.03 3.99
C PHE A 81 -4.08 3.32 3.81
N ASP A 82 -2.82 3.18 3.41
CA ASP A 82 -2.04 4.26 2.81
C ASP A 82 -1.44 3.81 1.47
N VAL A 83 -0.90 4.78 0.72
CA VAL A 83 -0.24 4.53 -0.57
C VAL A 83 1.26 4.73 -0.40
N THR A 84 2.02 3.69 -0.70
CA THR A 84 3.48 3.72 -0.76
C THR A 84 3.91 3.99 -2.21
N PRO A 85 4.59 5.12 -2.49
CA PRO A 85 5.13 5.40 -3.82
C PRO A 85 6.10 4.33 -4.30
N ALA A 86 6.05 4.00 -5.59
CA ALA A 86 6.89 2.98 -6.21
C ALA A 86 8.40 3.20 -5.99
N GLU A 87 8.84 4.47 -5.90
CA GLU A 87 10.24 4.84 -5.64
C GLU A 87 10.79 4.34 -4.29
N LEU A 88 9.91 4.06 -3.32
CA LEU A 88 10.29 3.47 -2.02
C LEU A 88 10.29 1.93 -2.05
N VAL A 89 9.81 1.31 -3.12
CA VAL A 89 9.72 -0.14 -3.26
C VAL A 89 10.95 -0.67 -3.99
N SER A 90 11.69 -1.56 -3.32
CA SER A 90 12.88 -2.19 -3.91
C SER A 90 12.51 -3.25 -4.95
N ALA A 91 11.48 -4.06 -4.68
CA ALA A 91 10.89 -4.95 -5.67
C ALA A 91 9.46 -5.38 -5.31
N ILE A 92 8.68 -5.72 -6.34
CA ILE A 92 7.38 -6.39 -6.25
C ILE A 92 7.55 -7.85 -6.63
N ILE A 93 7.12 -8.76 -5.76
CA ILE A 93 7.25 -10.20 -5.92
C ILE A 93 5.86 -10.78 -6.21
N THR A 94 5.72 -11.45 -7.35
CA THR A 94 4.48 -12.13 -7.74
C THR A 94 4.76 -13.60 -8.11
N GLU A 95 3.71 -14.36 -8.42
CA GLU A 95 3.81 -15.72 -8.93
C GLU A 95 4.51 -15.83 -10.30
N ARG A 96 4.65 -14.70 -11.03
CA ARG A 96 5.33 -14.62 -12.33
C ARG A 96 6.79 -14.19 -12.24
N GLY A 97 7.29 -13.89 -11.05
CA GLY A 97 8.67 -13.45 -10.82
C GLY A 97 8.75 -12.13 -10.06
N VAL A 98 9.88 -11.44 -10.22
CA VAL A 98 10.24 -10.26 -9.42
C VAL A 98 10.43 -9.03 -10.31
N VAL A 99 9.70 -7.96 -10.01
CA VAL A 99 9.87 -6.64 -10.64
C VAL A 99 10.73 -5.77 -9.73
N HIS A 100 12.00 -5.61 -10.08
CA HIS A 100 12.92 -4.71 -9.36
C HIS A 100 12.68 -3.26 -9.75
N ARG A 101 12.72 -2.34 -8.77
CA ARG A 101 12.53 -0.88 -8.96
C ARG A 101 11.31 -0.60 -9.85
N PRO A 102 10.09 -0.93 -9.37
CA PRO A 102 8.90 -0.90 -10.20
C PRO A 102 8.64 0.52 -10.73
N ASP A 103 8.35 0.58 -12.02
CA ASP A 103 7.81 1.74 -12.71
C ASP A 103 6.76 1.29 -13.75
N SER A 104 6.10 2.23 -14.41
CA SER A 104 5.06 1.90 -15.41
C SER A 104 5.54 0.97 -16.53
N GLN A 105 6.81 1.05 -16.92
CA GLN A 105 7.35 0.23 -18.00
C GLN A 105 7.64 -1.20 -17.50
N SER A 106 8.33 -1.34 -16.37
CA SER A 106 8.66 -2.64 -15.80
C SER A 106 7.41 -3.42 -15.40
N MET A 107 6.41 -2.73 -14.84
CA MET A 107 5.13 -3.32 -14.47
C MET A 107 4.34 -3.77 -15.71
N LEU A 108 4.32 -2.96 -16.78
CA LEU A 108 3.67 -3.35 -18.03
C LEU A 108 4.31 -4.58 -18.67
N ILE A 109 5.65 -4.66 -18.68
CA ILE A 109 6.38 -5.83 -19.18
C ILE A 109 6.03 -7.07 -18.35
N HIS A 110 6.04 -6.94 -17.02
CA HIS A 110 5.74 -8.04 -16.10
C HIS A 110 4.33 -8.60 -16.31
N MET A 111 3.34 -7.72 -16.49
CA MET A 111 1.94 -8.13 -16.67
C MET A 111 1.64 -8.74 -18.04
N ARG A 112 2.55 -8.61 -19.02
CA ARG A 112 2.44 -9.21 -20.36
C ARG A 112 3.14 -10.56 -20.51
N GLN A 113 3.80 -11.05 -19.46
CA GLN A 113 4.42 -12.37 -19.47
C GLN A 113 3.30 -13.41 -19.30
N ASP A 114 3.01 -14.13 -20.40
CA ASP A 114 2.18 -15.35 -20.44
C ASP A 114 3.05 -16.59 -20.26
#